data_AF-A0A8S2WWA4-F1
#
_entry.id   AF-A0A8S2WWA4-F1
#
_cell.length_a   1.000
_cell.length_b   1.000
_cell.length_c   1.000
_cell.angle_alpha   90.00
_cell.angle_beta   90.00
_cell.angle_gamma   90.00
#
_symmetry.space_group_name_H-M   'P 1'
#
loop_
_entity.id
_entity.type
_entity.pdbx_description
1 polymer ?
#
loop_
_entity_poly.entity_id
_entity_poly.type
_entity_poly.pdbx_seq_one_letter_code
_entity_poly.pdbx_strand_id
1 'polypeptide(L)'
;MSVVYRYYLRTKRFYRTYCQTKSRLIRILKIICIIVITLLIMNLINVTLFSTIFFTQDDTHETDYDHDTRPHYKQIETEKRFDSSGNYLIVTNFLKYRSKSTIRTDLLSLNLHCNVEQLNLLVLYAKLWPNPISIALYIKGTKASNHIDYASMWLRCNRKIFKHLSVHLVISATAYESKRNAIS
;
A
#
# COMPACT_ATOMS: atom_id res chain seq x y z
N MET A 1 2.92 -69.52 -57.93
CA MET A 1 3.04 -68.13 -57.38
C MET A 1 4.09 -68.14 -56.27
N SER A 2 5.28 -67.58 -56.52
CA SER A 2 6.50 -67.74 -55.68
C SER A 2 6.34 -67.16 -54.27
N VAL A 3 6.91 -67.85 -53.27
CA VAL A 3 6.96 -67.45 -51.84
C VAL A 3 7.58 -66.06 -51.67
N VAL A 4 8.54 -65.71 -52.53
CA VAL A 4 9.22 -64.40 -52.56
C VAL A 4 8.24 -63.27 -52.85
N TYR A 5 7.28 -63.49 -53.74
CA TYR A 5 6.28 -62.48 -54.12
C TYR A 5 5.29 -62.18 -52.99
N ARG A 6 4.94 -63.21 -52.19
CA ARG A 6 4.12 -63.04 -50.98
C ARG A 6 4.84 -62.24 -49.90
N TYR A 7 6.15 -62.45 -49.71
CA TYR A 7 6.95 -61.70 -48.75
C TYR A 7 7.05 -60.21 -49.12
N TYR A 8 7.30 -59.91 -50.39
CA TYR A 8 7.40 -58.54 -50.91
C TYR A 8 6.07 -57.76 -50.78
N LEU A 9 4.93 -58.41 -51.03
CA LEU A 9 3.62 -57.79 -50.82
C LEU A 9 3.32 -57.51 -49.34
N ARG A 10 3.80 -58.36 -48.42
CA ARG A 10 3.58 -58.21 -46.98
C ARG A 10 4.41 -57.05 -46.42
N THR A 11 5.68 -56.92 -46.82
CA THR A 11 6.56 -55.81 -46.42
C THR A 11 6.10 -54.48 -47.04
N LYS A 12 5.66 -54.47 -48.30
CA LYS A 12 5.10 -53.25 -48.96
C LYS A 12 3.82 -52.75 -48.28
N ARG A 13 2.93 -53.65 -47.82
CA ARG A 13 1.75 -53.25 -47.04
C ARG A 13 2.15 -52.65 -45.69
N PHE A 14 3.07 -53.27 -44.96
CA PHE A 14 3.56 -52.77 -43.66
C PHE A 14 4.21 -51.38 -43.76
N TYR A 15 5.04 -51.17 -44.79
CA TYR A 15 5.67 -49.86 -45.02
C TYR A 15 4.64 -48.78 -45.37
N ARG A 16 3.59 -49.12 -46.11
CA ARG A 16 2.52 -48.18 -46.49
C ARG A 16 1.67 -47.77 -45.29
N THR A 17 1.31 -48.70 -44.41
CA THR A 17 0.61 -48.38 -43.15
C THR A 17 1.48 -47.56 -42.22
N TYR A 18 2.77 -47.88 -42.09
CA TYR A 18 3.70 -47.12 -41.24
C TYR A 18 3.90 -45.67 -41.72
N CYS A 19 4.02 -45.44 -43.03
CA CYS A 19 4.12 -44.08 -43.58
C CYS A 19 2.81 -43.28 -43.41
N GLN A 20 1.65 -43.93 -43.54
CA GLN A 20 0.35 -43.26 -43.33
C GLN A 20 0.10 -42.94 -41.85
N THR A 21 0.44 -43.83 -40.91
CA THR A 21 0.28 -43.58 -39.47
C THR A 21 1.25 -42.50 -38.98
N LYS A 22 2.50 -42.49 -39.47
CA LYS A 22 3.48 -41.43 -39.16
C LYS A 22 2.99 -40.05 -39.61
N SER A 23 2.40 -39.93 -40.81
CA SER A 23 1.81 -38.67 -41.30
C SER A 23 0.62 -38.20 -40.45
N ARG A 24 -0.24 -39.13 -39.99
CA ARG A 24 -1.37 -38.81 -39.12
C ARG A 24 -0.92 -38.37 -37.72
N LEU A 25 0.05 -39.07 -37.13
CA LEU A 25 0.63 -38.71 -35.83
C LEU A 25 1.26 -37.32 -35.84
N ILE A 26 1.98 -36.95 -36.91
CA ILE A 26 2.57 -35.61 -37.05
C ILE A 26 1.47 -34.53 -37.11
N ARG A 27 0.34 -34.80 -37.78
CA ARG A 27 -0.80 -33.85 -37.79
C ARG A 27 -1.43 -33.69 -36.41
N ILE A 28 -1.66 -34.79 -35.70
CA ILE A 28 -2.22 -34.76 -34.34
C ILE A 28 -1.28 -33.98 -33.39
N LEU A 29 0.02 -34.23 -33.46
CA LEU A 29 1.01 -33.53 -32.64
C LEU A 29 1.01 -32.02 -32.92
N LYS A 30 0.89 -31.60 -34.19
CA LYS A 30 0.77 -30.18 -34.55
C LYS A 30 -0.49 -29.55 -33.95
N ILE A 31 -1.63 -30.24 -34.00
CA ILE A 31 -2.89 -29.74 -33.41
C ILE A 31 -2.75 -29.58 -31.89
N ILE A 32 -2.19 -30.58 -31.20
CA ILE A 32 -1.94 -30.51 -29.76
C ILE A 32 -1.01 -29.33 -29.42
N CYS A 33 0.05 -29.13 -30.19
CA CYS A 33 0.98 -28.02 -29.98
C CYS A 33 0.28 -26.66 -30.11
N ILE A 34 -0.59 -26.48 -31.11
CA ILE A 34 -1.40 -25.26 -31.28
C ILE A 34 -2.34 -25.05 -30.07
N ILE A 35 -2.98 -26.09 -29.57
CA ILE A 35 -3.86 -26.02 -28.39
C ILE A 35 -3.07 -25.60 -27.15
N VAL A 36 -1.88 -26.16 -26.93
CA VAL A 36 -1.04 -25.79 -25.79
C VAL A 36 -0.58 -24.34 -25.88
N ILE A 37 -0.15 -23.89 -27.07
CA ILE A 37 0.29 -22.50 -27.28
C ILE A 37 -0.87 -21.52 -27.04
N THR A 38 -2.07 -21.82 -27.53
CA THR A 38 -3.24 -20.96 -27.32
C THR A 38 -3.64 -20.87 -25.84
N LEU A 39 -3.58 -21.98 -25.10
CA LEU A 39 -3.80 -21.98 -23.64
C LEU A 39 -2.76 -21.14 -22.89
N LEU A 40 -1.48 -21.22 -23.27
CA LEU A 40 -0.43 -20.40 -22.66
C LEU A 40 -0.63 -18.90 -22.91
N ILE A 41 -1.04 -18.52 -24.13
CA ILE A 41 -1.34 -17.13 -24.47
C ILE A 41 -2.54 -16.62 -23.65
N MET A 42 -3.61 -17.42 -23.54
CA MET A 42 -4.78 -17.05 -22.72
C MET A 42 -4.42 -16.86 -21.25
N ASN A 43 -3.57 -17.73 -20.68
CA ASN A 43 -3.09 -17.56 -19.32
C ASN A 43 -2.23 -16.30 -19.15
N LEU A 44 -1.36 -16.00 -20.11
CA LEU A 44 -0.55 -14.77 -20.07
C LEU A 44 -1.45 -13.53 -20.07
N ILE A 45 -2.47 -13.48 -20.94
CA ILE A 45 -3.45 -12.39 -21.00
C ILE A 45 -4.22 -12.28 -19.69
N ASN A 46 -4.65 -13.40 -19.10
CA ASN A 46 -5.36 -13.38 -17.83
C ASN A 46 -4.49 -12.85 -16.70
N VAL A 47 -3.22 -13.27 -16.62
CA VAL A 47 -2.28 -12.78 -15.60
C VAL A 47 -2.01 -11.29 -15.77
N THR A 48 -1.80 -10.81 -17.00
CA THR A 48 -1.58 -9.39 -17.25
C THR A 48 -2.82 -8.57 -16.93
N LEU A 49 -4.02 -9.01 -17.34
CA LEU A 49 -5.28 -8.35 -17.00
C LEU A 49 -5.54 -8.35 -15.49
N PHE A 50 -5.28 -9.45 -14.78
CA PHE A 50 -5.42 -9.47 -13.32
C PHE A 50 -4.42 -8.51 -12.67
N SER A 51 -3.18 -8.46 -13.14
CA SER A 51 -2.18 -7.52 -12.61
C SER A 51 -2.55 -6.07 -12.89
N THR A 52 -3.11 -5.75 -14.06
CA THR A 52 -3.52 -4.38 -14.37
C THR A 52 -4.75 -3.98 -13.59
N ILE A 53 -5.72 -4.87 -13.38
CA ILE A 53 -6.89 -4.62 -12.53
C ILE A 53 -6.48 -4.39 -11.07
N PHE A 54 -5.57 -5.19 -10.53
CA PHE A 54 -5.05 -4.96 -9.18
C PHE A 54 -4.31 -3.63 -9.07
N PHE A 55 -3.52 -3.26 -10.08
CA PHE A 55 -2.76 -2.01 -10.08
C PHE A 55 -3.67 -0.78 -10.29
N THR A 56 -4.71 -0.88 -11.13
CA THR A 56 -5.68 0.21 -11.30
C THR A 56 -6.64 0.30 -10.12
N GLN A 57 -6.93 -0.77 -9.39
CA GLN A 57 -7.74 -0.68 -8.18
C GLN A 57 -7.03 0.10 -7.05
N ASP A 58 -5.70 0.11 -7.02
CA ASP A 58 -4.92 0.97 -6.12
C ASP A 58 -4.90 2.46 -6.58
N ASP A 59 -5.08 2.73 -7.87
CA ASP A 59 -4.93 4.09 -8.46
C ASP A 59 -6.24 4.77 -8.94
N THR A 60 -7.34 4.04 -9.16
CA THR A 60 -8.57 4.61 -9.74
C THR A 60 -9.80 4.46 -8.85
N HIS A 61 -9.86 5.25 -7.78
CA HIS A 61 -11.03 6.07 -7.45
C HIS A 61 -10.74 7.06 -6.30
N GLU A 62 -10.18 8.22 -6.62
CA GLU A 62 -10.55 9.47 -5.94
C GLU A 62 -10.47 10.57 -7.00
N THR A 63 -11.62 10.84 -7.61
CA THR A 63 -11.89 11.94 -8.53
C THR A 63 -11.63 13.29 -7.85
N ASP A 64 -11.13 14.24 -8.64
CA ASP A 64 -11.04 15.69 -8.38
C ASP A 64 -10.06 16.16 -7.29
N TYR A 65 -8.81 16.36 -7.72
CA TYR A 65 -7.82 17.21 -7.04
C TYR A 65 -7.79 18.65 -7.59
N ASP A 66 -8.86 19.12 -8.26
CA ASP A 66 -8.91 20.46 -8.86
C ASP A 66 -9.61 21.52 -8.01
N HIS A 67 -9.92 21.20 -6.74
CA HIS A 67 -10.26 22.22 -5.76
C HIS A 67 -9.27 22.17 -4.61
N ASP A 68 -8.60 23.30 -4.39
CA ASP A 68 -7.92 23.72 -3.16
C ASP A 68 -8.96 23.80 -2.00
N THR A 69 -9.71 22.71 -1.77
CA THR A 69 -10.46 22.45 -0.55
C THR A 69 -9.47 21.91 0.45
N ARG A 70 -8.58 22.80 0.91
CA ARG A 70 -7.89 22.61 2.19
C ARG A 70 -8.95 22.10 3.18
N PRO A 71 -8.92 20.83 3.63
CA PRO A 71 -9.86 20.41 4.66
C PRO A 71 -9.67 21.41 5.78
N HIS A 72 -10.70 22.16 6.18
CA HIS A 72 -10.60 23.25 7.16
C HIS A 72 -9.68 22.81 8.30
N TYR A 73 -8.41 23.23 8.20
CA TYR A 73 -7.33 22.83 9.08
C TYR A 73 -7.56 23.65 10.33
N LYS A 74 -8.53 23.25 11.14
CA LYS A 74 -8.67 23.85 12.44
C LYS A 74 -7.54 23.21 13.24
N GLN A 75 -6.46 23.95 13.45
CA GLN A 75 -5.52 23.67 14.53
C GLN A 75 -6.36 23.79 15.81
N ILE A 76 -6.95 22.68 16.24
CA ILE A 76 -7.72 22.61 17.46
C ILE A 76 -6.70 22.31 18.57
N GLU A 77 -5.79 23.26 18.84
CA GLU A 77 -5.09 23.25 20.13
C GLU A 77 -6.16 23.31 21.21
N THR A 78 -6.59 22.15 21.70
CA THR A 78 -7.77 22.04 22.58
C THR A 78 -7.34 22.18 24.02
N GLU A 79 -6.14 21.69 24.34
CA GLU A 79 -5.60 21.72 25.69
C GLU A 79 -4.07 21.75 25.63
N LYS A 80 -3.49 22.70 26.36
CA LYS A 80 -2.05 22.76 26.66
C LYS A 80 -1.92 22.61 28.17
N ARG A 81 -1.28 21.53 28.60
CA ARG A 81 -1.04 21.29 30.02
C ARG A 81 0.38 20.83 30.24
N PHE A 82 0.97 21.28 31.34
CA PHE A 82 2.17 20.61 31.83
C PHE A 82 1.79 19.27 32.44
N ASP A 83 2.70 18.31 32.35
CA ASP A 83 2.58 17.06 33.09
C ASP A 83 2.74 17.32 34.60
N SER A 84 2.41 16.33 35.43
CA SER A 84 2.48 16.46 36.89
C SER A 84 3.88 16.78 37.41
N SER A 85 4.93 16.45 36.64
CA SER A 85 6.32 16.74 36.99
C SER A 85 6.78 18.13 36.53
N GLY A 86 6.01 18.83 35.68
CA GLY A 86 6.37 20.12 35.09
C GLY A 86 7.45 20.04 34.01
N ASN A 87 7.96 18.85 33.69
CA ASN A 87 9.06 18.67 32.75
C ASN A 87 8.60 18.64 31.28
N TYR A 88 7.30 18.44 31.03
CA TYR A 88 6.74 18.28 29.70
C TYR A 88 5.49 19.11 29.50
N LEU A 89 5.45 19.85 28.39
CA LEU A 89 4.23 20.44 27.87
C LEU A 89 3.56 19.45 26.93
N ILE A 90 2.34 19.04 27.28
CA ILE A 90 1.48 18.18 26.50
C ILE A 90 0.46 19.04 25.77
N VAL A 91 0.46 18.98 24.45
CA VAL A 91 -0.53 19.62 23.59
C VAL A 91 -1.42 18.53 22.99
N THR A 92 -2.65 18.43 23.47
CA THR A 92 -3.58 17.40 23.00
C THR A 92 -4.31 17.84 21.74
N ASN A 93 -4.53 16.89 20.81
CA ASN A 93 -5.18 17.12 19.52
C ASN A 93 -4.55 18.26 18.72
N PHE A 94 -3.23 18.45 18.82
CA PHE A 94 -2.49 19.42 18.02
C PHE A 94 -2.94 19.40 16.55
N LEU A 95 -3.18 18.20 16.03
CA LEU A 95 -3.85 17.96 14.76
C LEU A 95 -4.86 16.80 14.91
N LYS A 96 -6.15 17.06 14.68
CA LYS A 96 -7.21 16.04 14.62
C LYS A 96 -8.08 16.26 13.40
N TYR A 97 -8.16 15.28 12.50
CA TYR A 97 -9.13 15.32 11.42
C TYR A 97 -10.53 15.03 11.99
N ARG A 98 -11.46 15.98 11.82
CA ARG A 98 -12.82 15.87 12.38
C ARG A 98 -13.74 15.26 11.32
N SER A 99 -13.94 13.95 11.38
CA SER A 99 -14.92 13.21 10.57
C SER A 99 -16.09 12.73 11.43
N LYS A 100 -17.23 12.38 10.83
CA LYS A 100 -18.33 11.73 11.55
C LYS A 100 -17.93 10.34 12.11
N SER A 101 -16.92 9.68 11.52
CA SER A 101 -16.42 8.38 11.98
C SER A 101 -15.50 8.48 13.21
N THR A 102 -14.75 9.57 13.37
CA THR A 102 -13.82 9.80 14.48
C THR A 102 -14.51 10.15 15.81
N ILE A 103 -15.81 10.44 15.80
CA ILE A 103 -16.58 10.81 17.00
C ILE A 103 -17.01 9.57 17.82
N ARG A 104 -17.08 8.38 17.20
CA ARG A 104 -17.52 7.13 17.85
C ARG A 104 -16.42 6.10 18.07
N THR A 105 -15.20 6.38 17.61
CA THR A 105 -14.11 5.39 17.52
C THR A 105 -12.95 5.65 18.49
N ASP A 106 -13.06 6.65 19.37
CA ASP A 106 -12.06 6.91 20.43
C ASP A 106 -11.87 5.68 21.38
N LEU A 107 -12.79 4.71 21.38
CA LEU A 107 -12.70 3.46 22.16
C LEU A 107 -11.79 2.37 21.56
N LEU A 108 -11.44 2.46 20.27
CA LEU A 108 -10.62 1.47 19.54
C LEU A 108 -9.43 2.14 18.83
N SER A 109 -8.89 3.22 19.42
CA SER A 109 -7.73 3.90 18.86
C SER A 109 -6.44 3.12 19.15
N LEU A 110 -5.60 2.95 18.14
CA LEU A 110 -4.24 2.49 18.37
C LEU A 110 -3.44 3.67 18.95
N ASN A 111 -2.94 3.50 20.17
CA ASN A 111 -2.16 4.53 20.86
C ASN A 111 -0.68 4.27 20.62
N LEU A 112 0.00 5.21 19.96
CA LEU A 112 1.42 5.13 19.64
C LEU A 112 2.19 6.25 20.33
N HIS A 113 3.45 5.95 20.66
CA HIS A 113 4.42 6.93 21.13
C HIS A 113 5.61 6.90 20.17
N CYS A 114 5.93 8.03 19.53
CA CYS A 114 7.06 8.09 18.61
C CYS A 114 7.80 9.41 18.67
N ASN A 115 9.01 9.42 18.11
CA ASN A 115 9.74 10.65 17.80
C ASN A 115 9.50 11.02 16.33
N VAL A 116 9.82 12.28 15.98
CA VAL A 116 9.71 12.81 14.62
C VAL A 116 10.46 11.97 13.58
N GLU A 117 11.61 11.42 13.95
CA GLU A 117 12.45 10.55 13.09
C GLU A 117 11.75 9.25 12.68
N GLN A 118 10.74 8.81 13.43
CA GLN A 118 10.03 7.55 13.24
C GLN A 118 8.64 7.75 12.60
N LEU A 119 8.30 8.96 12.15
CA LEU A 119 7.00 9.24 11.52
C LEU A 119 6.77 8.39 10.26
N ASN A 120 7.83 7.98 9.56
CA ASN A 120 7.73 7.07 8.42
C ASN A 120 7.10 5.71 8.78
N LEU A 121 7.36 5.17 9.98
CA LEU A 121 6.78 3.90 10.44
C LEU A 121 5.25 3.99 10.60
N LEU A 122 4.73 5.20 10.76
CA LEU A 122 3.30 5.47 10.90
C LEU A 122 2.53 5.11 9.62
N VAL A 123 3.17 5.17 8.46
CA VAL A 123 2.61 4.69 7.19
C VAL A 123 2.34 3.20 7.24
N LEU A 124 3.29 2.44 7.81
CA LEU A 124 3.15 1.00 7.93
C LEU A 124 2.01 0.64 8.90
N TYR A 125 1.95 1.31 10.06
CA TYR A 125 0.87 1.10 11.03
C TYR A 125 -0.50 1.46 10.45
N ALA A 126 -0.60 2.56 9.70
CA ALA A 126 -1.84 2.98 9.06
C ALA A 126 -2.33 2.03 7.96
N LYS A 127 -1.43 1.25 7.34
CA LYS A 127 -1.82 0.19 6.37
C LYS A 127 -2.39 -1.04 7.06
N LEU A 128 -1.87 -1.39 8.24
CA LEU A 128 -2.27 -2.60 8.97
C LEU A 128 -3.46 -2.36 9.90
N TRP A 129 -3.67 -1.12 10.34
CA TRP A 129 -4.69 -0.76 11.31
C TRP A 129 -5.84 0.02 10.65
N PRO A 130 -7.04 -0.56 10.53
CA PRO A 130 -8.17 0.07 9.84
C PRO A 130 -8.89 1.14 10.68
N ASN A 131 -8.61 1.22 11.98
CA ASN A 131 -9.28 2.13 12.92
C ASN A 131 -8.43 3.40 13.16
N PRO A 132 -8.94 4.41 13.91
CA PRO A 132 -8.14 5.59 14.21
C PRO A 132 -6.85 5.27 14.97
N ILE A 133 -5.85 6.11 14.75
CA ILE A 133 -4.55 6.05 15.43
C ILE A 133 -4.40 7.34 16.22
N SER A 134 -4.18 7.23 17.53
CA SER A 134 -3.74 8.35 18.36
C SER A 134 -2.24 8.25 18.55
N ILE A 135 -1.51 9.33 18.27
CA ILE A 135 -0.06 9.36 18.43
C ILE A 135 0.39 10.49 19.33
N ALA A 136 1.21 10.15 20.33
CA ALA A 136 2.00 11.10 21.08
C ALA A 136 3.37 11.27 20.41
N LEU A 137 3.57 12.41 19.77
CA LEU A 137 4.80 12.80 19.09
C LEU A 137 5.71 13.55 20.06
N TYR A 138 6.81 12.93 20.43
CA TYR A 138 7.77 13.51 21.35
C TYR A 138 8.80 14.38 20.61
N ILE A 139 8.95 15.61 21.08
CA ILE A 139 9.81 16.63 20.49
C ILE A 139 10.91 17.00 21.49
N LYS A 140 12.13 16.54 21.21
CA LYS A 140 13.32 16.83 22.01
C LYS A 140 14.00 18.14 21.59
N GLY A 141 14.41 18.91 22.60
CA GLY A 141 15.57 19.80 22.54
C GLY A 141 15.37 21.13 21.80
N THR A 142 16.50 21.81 21.56
CA THR A 142 16.59 23.18 21.00
C THR A 142 16.11 23.32 19.56
N LYS A 143 15.85 22.21 18.85
CA LYS A 143 15.33 22.17 17.47
C LYS A 143 13.83 21.89 17.39
N ALA A 144 13.09 22.14 18.46
CA ALA A 144 11.66 21.85 18.53
C ALA A 144 10.84 22.50 17.39
N SER A 145 11.19 23.71 16.95
CA SER A 145 10.56 24.36 15.78
C SER A 145 10.67 23.52 14.51
N ASN A 146 11.90 23.11 14.16
CA ASN A 146 12.18 22.34 12.95
C ASN A 146 11.46 20.98 12.97
N HIS A 147 11.36 20.38 14.16
CA HIS A 147 10.65 19.12 14.36
C HIS A 147 9.13 19.28 14.20
N ILE A 148 8.55 20.38 14.70
CA ILE A 148 7.14 20.70 14.49
C ILE A 148 6.88 20.98 13.00
N ASP A 149 7.74 21.76 12.35
CA ASP A 149 7.61 22.10 10.94
C ASP A 149 7.71 20.85 10.06
N TYR A 150 8.70 20.00 10.31
CA TYR A 150 8.84 18.71 9.62
C TYR A 150 7.61 17.82 9.85
N ALA A 151 7.16 17.66 11.09
CA ALA A 151 5.98 16.85 11.39
C ALA A 151 4.74 17.41 10.67
N SER A 152 4.57 18.74 10.65
CA SER A 152 3.47 19.37 9.95
C SER A 152 3.53 19.14 8.43
N MET A 153 4.71 19.26 7.83
CA MET A 153 4.95 19.02 6.41
C MET A 153 4.68 17.55 6.07
N TRP A 154 5.20 16.64 6.87
CA TRP A 154 5.02 15.20 6.70
C TRP A 154 3.54 14.82 6.74
N LEU A 155 2.79 15.34 7.71
CA LEU A 155 1.35 15.09 7.85
C LEU A 155 0.56 15.68 6.67
N ARG A 156 0.98 16.84 6.13
CA ARG A 156 0.39 17.43 4.92
C ARG A 156 0.64 16.60 3.67
N CYS A 157 1.81 15.97 3.55
CA CYS A 157 2.13 15.09 2.44
C CYS A 157 1.40 13.74 2.55
N ASN A 158 1.12 13.26 3.77
CA ASN A 158 0.49 11.97 4.03
C ASN A 158 -1.01 12.08 4.36
N ARG A 159 -1.77 12.80 3.52
CA ARG A 159 -3.19 13.14 3.78
C ARG A 159 -4.10 11.93 3.99
N LYS A 160 -3.87 10.83 3.27
CA LYS A 160 -4.68 9.60 3.38
C LYS A 160 -4.65 9.05 4.80
N ILE A 161 -3.47 9.01 5.42
CA ILE A 161 -3.26 8.54 6.79
C ILE A 161 -3.80 9.55 7.80
N PHE A 162 -3.63 10.83 7.49
CA PHE A 162 -4.05 11.92 8.37
C PHE A 162 -5.56 11.92 8.67
N LYS A 163 -6.41 11.42 7.74
CA LYS A 163 -7.86 11.27 7.97
C LYS A 163 -8.21 10.39 9.18
N HIS A 164 -7.30 9.51 9.59
CA HIS A 164 -7.46 8.56 10.69
C HIS A 164 -6.56 8.87 11.90
N LEU A 165 -5.79 9.95 11.85
CA LEU A 165 -4.77 10.25 12.83
C LEU A 165 -5.21 11.36 13.79
N SER A 166 -4.96 11.15 15.08
CA SER A 166 -4.98 12.18 16.12
C SER A 166 -3.57 12.37 16.65
N VAL A 167 -3.00 13.56 16.49
CA VAL A 167 -1.63 13.86 16.90
C VAL A 167 -1.66 14.70 18.17
N HIS A 168 -0.97 14.21 19.20
CA HIS A 168 -0.68 14.90 20.44
C HIS A 168 0.82 15.23 20.44
N LEU A 169 1.19 16.45 20.79
CA LEU A 169 2.61 16.81 20.93
C LEU A 169 3.02 16.71 22.40
N VAL A 170 4.21 16.16 22.63
CA VAL A 170 4.85 16.15 23.94
C VAL A 170 6.19 16.85 23.79
N ILE A 171 6.30 18.05 24.36
CA ILE A 171 7.45 18.95 24.20
C ILE A 171 8.14 19.07 25.56
N SER A 172 9.47 18.98 25.62
CA SER A 172 10.17 19.23 26.89
C SER A 172 10.03 20.70 27.32
N ALA A 173 9.85 20.95 28.62
CA ALA A 173 9.69 22.29 29.19
C ALA A 173 10.88 23.20 28.82
N THR A 174 12.10 22.66 28.86
CA THR A 174 13.33 23.34 28.42
C THR A 174 13.28 23.79 26.96
N ALA A 175 12.69 22.98 26.07
CA ALA A 175 12.53 23.33 24.65
C ALA A 175 11.41 24.37 24.44
N TYR A 176 10.38 24.32 25.27
CA TYR A 176 9.29 25.29 25.25
C TYR A 176 9.74 26.68 25.73
N GLU A 177 10.49 26.75 26.83
CA GLU A 177 11.03 28.01 27.37
C GLU A 177 12.02 28.68 26.41
N SER A 178 12.92 27.89 25.81
CA SER A 178 13.85 28.36 24.76
C SER A 178 13.12 29.07 23.62
N LYS A 179 11.96 28.55 23.20
CA LYS A 179 11.16 29.17 22.14
C LYS A 179 10.47 30.45 22.60
N ARG A 180 9.97 30.49 23.85
CA ARG A 180 9.33 31.69 24.41
C ARG A 180 10.31 32.87 24.43
N ASN A 181 11.55 32.61 24.82
CA ASN A 181 12.60 33.63 24.91
C ASN A 181 13.16 34.05 23.53
N ALA A 182 12.98 33.24 22.49
CA ALA A 182 13.41 33.59 21.12
C ALA A 182 12.39 34.47 20.37
N ILE A 183 11.18 34.63 20.90
CA ILE A 183 10.08 35.41 20.30
C ILE A 183 9.85 36.74 21.03
N SER A 184 10.34 36.87 22.27
CA SER A 184 10.40 38.12 23.04
C SER A 184 11.61 38.96 22.64
#